data_AF-A0A7X5TNJ2-F1
#
_entry.id   AF-A0A7X5TNJ2-F1
#
_cell.length_a   1.000
_cell.length_b   1.000
_cell.length_c   1.000
_cell.angle_alpha   90.00
_cell.angle_beta   90.00
_cell.angle_gamma   90.00
#
_symmetry.space_group_name_H-M   'P 1'
#
loop_
_entity.id
_entity.type
_entity.pdbx_description
1 polymer ?
#
loop_
_entity_poly.entity_id
_entity_poly.type
_entity_poly.pdbx_seq_one_letter_code
_entity_poly.pdbx_strand_id
1 'polypeptide(L)'
;MNTQNVKTAAHESTERCGKTTYMRTDGFVTNIYSRHPYDVIRADVVIERMEKTANRSCGCYYEIYASRLMNSAMDYLLKLPLKDRPTFIGAASRRGIMLTLAEEESCHRARRELEAELAADY
;
A
#
# COMPACT_ATOMS: atom_id res chain seq x y z
N MET A 1 -13.26 19.86 -62.11
CA MET A 1 -12.70 18.86 -61.19
C MET A 1 -12.43 19.58 -59.87
N ASN A 2 -13.29 19.35 -58.86
CA ASN A 2 -13.23 20.05 -57.57
C ASN A 2 -12.49 19.18 -56.54
N THR A 3 -11.40 19.69 -55.99
CA THR A 3 -10.65 19.06 -54.91
C THR A 3 -11.18 19.55 -53.56
N GLN A 4 -11.74 18.65 -52.77
CA GLN A 4 -12.23 18.92 -51.42
C GLN A 4 -11.07 18.89 -50.42
N ASN A 5 -10.90 19.98 -49.66
CA ASN A 5 -9.93 20.09 -48.58
C ASN A 5 -10.55 19.54 -47.27
N VAL A 6 -10.13 18.35 -46.86
CA VAL A 6 -10.60 17.71 -45.62
C VAL A 6 -9.74 18.22 -44.46
N LYS A 7 -10.31 19.14 -43.66
CA LYS A 7 -9.78 19.52 -42.35
C LYS A 7 -9.96 18.34 -41.38
N THR A 8 -8.87 17.68 -41.00
CA THR A 8 -8.85 16.74 -39.89
C THR A 8 -8.93 17.52 -38.58
N ALA A 9 -10.09 17.53 -37.94
CA ALA A 9 -10.25 18.03 -36.59
C ALA A 9 -9.48 17.12 -35.61
N ALA A 10 -8.66 17.72 -34.76
CA ALA A 10 -8.03 17.03 -33.64
C ALA A 10 -9.11 16.46 -32.72
N HIS A 11 -8.89 15.26 -32.20
CA HIS A 11 -9.77 14.66 -31.20
C HIS A 11 -9.66 15.48 -29.90
N GLU A 12 -10.64 16.34 -29.65
CA GLU A 12 -10.86 16.94 -28.33
C GLU A 12 -11.01 15.80 -27.33
N SER A 13 -10.00 15.61 -26.48
CA SER A 13 -10.06 14.71 -25.34
C SER A 13 -10.98 15.37 -24.32
N THR A 14 -12.29 15.24 -24.52
CA THR A 14 -13.27 15.52 -23.48
C THR A 14 -13.10 14.42 -22.42
N GLU A 15 -12.20 14.66 -21.46
CA GLU A 15 -12.13 13.86 -20.24
C GLU A 15 -13.42 14.10 -19.46
N ARG A 16 -14.41 13.30 -19.84
CA ARG A 16 -15.67 13.14 -19.15
C ARG A 16 -15.32 12.63 -17.76
N CYS A 17 -15.49 13.50 -16.76
CA CYS A 17 -15.47 13.19 -15.33
C CYS A 17 -16.63 12.21 -15.01
N GLY A 18 -16.48 10.98 -15.49
CA GLY A 18 -17.35 9.85 -15.20
C GLY A 18 -16.78 9.11 -14.01
N LYS A 19 -17.61 8.90 -12.99
CA LYS A 19 -17.36 7.97 -11.89
C LYS A 19 -17.23 6.56 -12.44
N THR A 20 -16.05 6.22 -12.94
CA THR A 20 -15.65 4.84 -13.16
C THR A 20 -14.78 4.47 -11.97
N THR A 21 -15.28 3.58 -11.12
CA THR A 21 -14.52 2.94 -10.06
C THR A 21 -13.53 1.95 -10.69
N TYR A 22 -12.63 2.44 -11.55
CA TYR A 22 -11.51 1.63 -11.98
C TYR A 22 -10.58 1.43 -10.79
N MET A 23 -10.21 0.17 -10.55
CA MET A 23 -9.10 -0.14 -9.67
C MET A 23 -7.86 0.61 -10.18
N ARG A 24 -7.20 1.37 -9.32
CA ARG A 24 -5.95 2.03 -9.70
C ARG A 24 -4.88 0.96 -9.87
N THR A 25 -4.11 1.03 -10.95
CA THR A 25 -2.99 0.12 -11.27
C THR A 25 -1.69 0.87 -11.55
N ASP A 26 -1.68 2.19 -11.36
CA ASP A 26 -0.57 3.10 -11.64
C ASP A 26 0.51 3.11 -10.56
N GLY A 27 0.39 2.27 -9.52
CA GLY A 27 1.34 2.18 -8.42
C GLY A 27 1.14 3.26 -7.33
N PHE A 28 0.11 4.08 -7.47
CA PHE A 28 -0.25 5.13 -6.51
C PHE A 28 -1.49 4.73 -5.70
N VAL A 29 -1.53 5.20 -4.46
CA VAL A 29 -2.66 5.08 -3.54
C VAL A 29 -3.02 6.46 -3.01
N THR A 30 -4.27 6.64 -2.61
CA THR A 30 -4.70 7.88 -1.94
C THR A 30 -3.86 8.10 -0.67
N ASN A 31 -3.34 9.31 -0.50
CA ASN A 31 -2.58 9.65 0.69
C ASN A 31 -3.54 9.92 1.86
N ILE A 32 -3.81 8.89 2.66
CA ILE A 32 -4.72 8.96 3.82
C ILE A 32 -4.29 9.95 4.91
N TYR A 33 -3.04 10.40 4.89
CA TYR A 33 -2.51 11.38 5.84
C TYR A 33 -2.50 12.80 5.29
N SER A 34 -2.86 13.00 4.01
CA SER A 34 -3.01 14.35 3.47
C SER A 34 -4.33 14.98 3.91
N ARG A 35 -4.31 16.31 4.04
CA ARG A 35 -5.54 17.11 4.22
C ARG A 35 -6.35 17.21 2.93
N HIS A 36 -5.73 16.99 1.77
CA HIS A 36 -6.38 17.10 0.47
C HIS A 36 -6.81 15.72 -0.04
N PRO A 37 -8.08 15.57 -0.48
CA PRO A 37 -8.64 14.27 -0.85
C PRO A 37 -8.11 13.70 -2.18
N TYR A 38 -7.42 14.51 -2.98
CA TYR A 38 -6.89 14.12 -4.29
C TYR A 38 -5.39 13.82 -4.27
N ASP A 39 -4.73 14.01 -3.13
CA ASP A 39 -3.31 13.73 -3.01
C ASP A 39 -3.06 12.23 -3.06
N VAL A 40 -2.07 11.84 -3.85
CA VAL A 40 -1.66 10.46 -4.02
C VAL A 40 -0.21 10.27 -3.61
N ILE A 41 0.12 9.07 -3.16
CA ILE A 41 1.46 8.66 -2.78
C ILE A 41 1.76 7.28 -3.38
N ARG A 42 3.02 7.03 -3.73
CA ARG A 42 3.44 5.71 -4.23
C ARG A 42 3.28 4.66 -3.13
N ALA A 43 2.63 3.54 -3.46
CA ALA A 43 2.48 2.43 -2.52
C ALA A 43 3.83 1.90 -2.01
N ASP A 44 4.83 1.79 -2.89
CA ASP A 44 6.16 1.30 -2.52
C ASP A 44 6.83 2.20 -1.47
N VAL A 45 6.62 3.53 -1.55
CA VAL A 45 7.20 4.52 -0.61
C VAL A 45 6.50 4.44 0.74
N VAL A 46 5.18 4.18 0.75
CA VAL A 46 4.45 3.96 1.99
C VAL A 46 5.01 2.76 2.74
N ILE A 47 5.20 1.63 2.04
CA ILE A 47 5.73 0.40 2.64
C ILE A 47 7.16 0.62 3.13
N GLU A 48 8.01 1.28 2.34
CA GLU A 48 9.39 1.61 2.75
C GLU A 48 9.43 2.43 4.05
N ARG A 49 8.49 3.38 4.22
CA ARG A 49 8.38 4.17 5.45
C ARG A 49 7.93 3.32 6.64
N MET A 50 7.05 2.35 6.42
CA MET A 50 6.63 1.40 7.45
C MET A 50 7.80 0.50 7.86
N GLU A 51 8.57 -0.04 6.90
CA GLU A 51 9.78 -0.83 7.16
C GLU A 51 10.77 -0.04 8.03
N LYS A 52 11.07 1.21 7.65
CA LYS A 52 11.96 2.09 8.43
C LYS A 52 11.44 2.33 9.84
N THR A 53 10.12 2.49 10.00
CA THR A 53 9.49 2.73 11.32
C THR A 53 9.52 1.47 12.19
N ALA A 54 9.23 0.31 11.61
CA ALA A 54 9.34 -0.98 12.29
C ALA A 54 10.79 -1.25 12.73
N ASN A 55 11.76 -1.00 11.84
CA ASN A 55 13.18 -1.23 12.10
C ASN A 55 13.75 -0.35 13.23
N ARG A 56 13.29 0.90 13.35
CA ARG A 56 13.76 1.82 14.42
C ARG A 56 13.44 1.34 15.83
N SER A 57 12.46 0.46 15.98
CA SER A 57 11.89 0.13 17.28
C SER A 57 12.02 -1.35 17.63
N CYS A 58 12.42 -2.22 16.69
CA CYS A 58 12.47 -3.67 16.89
C CYS A 58 13.71 -4.18 17.64
N GLY A 59 14.74 -3.35 17.83
CA GLY A 59 16.02 -3.81 18.34
C GLY A 59 16.66 -4.82 17.38
N CYS A 60 17.30 -5.86 17.93
CA CYS A 60 17.91 -6.96 17.16
C CYS A 60 16.93 -8.12 16.86
N TYR A 61 15.63 -7.95 17.09
CA TYR A 61 14.64 -9.03 17.01
C TYR A 61 13.78 -8.93 15.76
N TYR A 62 13.85 -9.96 14.91
CA TYR A 62 13.12 -10.00 13.65
C TYR A 62 11.61 -10.15 13.86
N GLU A 63 11.19 -10.87 14.89
CA GLU A 63 9.79 -11.15 15.21
C GLU A 63 9.05 -9.86 15.60
N ILE A 64 9.74 -8.97 16.33
CA ILE A 64 9.22 -7.64 16.68
C ILE A 64 9.14 -6.76 15.42
N TYR A 65 10.12 -6.84 14.53
CA TYR A 65 10.08 -6.14 13.25
C TYR A 65 8.90 -6.60 12.39
N ALA A 66 8.78 -7.90 12.15
CA ALA A 66 7.81 -8.49 11.25
C ALA A 66 6.37 -8.22 11.70
N SER A 67 6.08 -8.43 12.99
CA SER A 67 4.77 -8.13 13.58
C SER A 67 4.39 -6.64 13.49
N ARG A 68 5.33 -5.72 13.72
CA ARG A 68 5.03 -4.28 13.62
C ARG A 68 4.81 -3.82 12.20
N LEU A 69 5.62 -4.32 11.27
CA LEU A 69 5.45 -4.05 9.84
C LEU A 69 4.10 -4.57 9.36
N MET A 70 3.77 -5.81 9.71
CA MET A 70 2.50 -6.44 9.35
C MET A 70 1.30 -5.65 9.89
N ASN A 71 1.31 -5.29 11.18
CA ASN A 71 0.23 -4.49 11.79
C ASN A 71 0.05 -3.15 11.09
N SER A 72 1.16 -2.45 10.85
CA SER A 72 1.12 -1.13 10.18
C SER A 72 0.56 -1.23 8.77
N ALA A 73 0.93 -2.29 8.04
CA ALA A 73 0.47 -2.51 6.68
C ALA A 73 -1.00 -2.93 6.62
N MET A 74 -1.45 -3.81 7.51
CA MET A 74 -2.85 -4.22 7.64
C MET A 74 -3.75 -3.03 8.03
N ASP A 75 -3.34 -2.24 9.02
CA ASP A 75 -4.06 -1.02 9.44
C ASP A 75 -4.19 0.00 8.29
N TYR A 76 -3.11 0.17 7.51
CA TYR A 76 -3.13 1.05 6.34
C TYR A 76 -4.06 0.54 5.25
N LEU A 77 -4.02 -0.78 4.97
CA LEU A 77 -4.89 -1.43 4.00
C LEU A 77 -6.38 -1.26 4.35
N LEU A 78 -6.72 -1.36 5.64
CA LEU A 78 -8.09 -1.17 6.11
C LEU A 78 -8.59 0.27 5.91
N LYS A 79 -7.72 1.26 6.12
CA LYS A 79 -8.04 2.70 5.95
C LYS A 79 -8.07 3.13 4.48
N LEU A 80 -7.43 2.39 3.58
CA LEU A 80 -7.41 2.71 2.16
C LEU A 80 -8.78 2.53 1.49
N PRO A 81 -9.14 3.42 0.53
CA PRO A 81 -10.28 3.21 -0.35
C PRO A 81 -10.19 1.87 -1.09
N LEU A 82 -11.33 1.19 -1.28
CA LEU A 82 -11.37 -0.13 -1.92
C LEU A 82 -10.68 -0.18 -3.29
N LYS A 83 -10.78 0.91 -4.06
CA LYS A 83 -10.15 1.06 -5.39
C LYS A 83 -8.62 1.02 -5.40
N ASP A 84 -7.98 1.32 -4.27
CA ASP A 84 -6.52 1.46 -4.14
C ASP A 84 -5.88 0.23 -3.47
N ARG A 85 -6.70 -0.61 -2.81
CA ARG A 85 -6.24 -1.80 -2.07
C ARG A 85 -5.45 -2.79 -2.95
N PRO A 86 -5.86 -3.13 -4.18
CA PRO A 86 -5.09 -4.07 -5.01
C PRO A 86 -3.68 -3.57 -5.32
N THR A 87 -3.51 -2.27 -5.56
CA THR A 87 -2.19 -1.67 -5.81
C THR A 87 -1.31 -1.75 -4.57
N PHE A 88 -1.86 -1.48 -3.38
CA PHE A 88 -1.11 -1.61 -2.13
C PHE A 88 -0.69 -3.06 -1.85
N ILE A 89 -1.62 -4.01 -2.00
CA ILE A 89 -1.34 -5.45 -1.85
C ILE A 89 -0.27 -5.91 -2.83
N GLY A 90 -0.36 -5.50 -4.10
CA GLY A 90 0.65 -5.82 -5.10
C GLY A 90 2.03 -5.25 -4.76
N ALA A 91 2.08 -4.03 -4.22
CA ALA A 91 3.34 -3.44 -3.76
C ALA A 91 3.94 -4.17 -2.56
N ALA A 92 3.12 -4.58 -1.59
CA ALA A 92 3.55 -5.37 -0.44
C ALA A 92 4.09 -6.74 -0.88
N SER A 93 3.39 -7.42 -1.79
CA SER A 93 3.80 -8.71 -2.32
C SER A 93 5.15 -8.65 -3.05
N ARG A 94 5.43 -7.59 -3.82
CA ARG A 94 6.76 -7.37 -4.45
C ARG A 94 7.90 -7.23 -3.43
N ARG A 95 7.59 -6.85 -2.19
CA ARG A 95 8.53 -6.75 -1.07
C ARG A 95 8.54 -8.00 -0.18
N GLY A 96 7.83 -9.07 -0.58
CA GLY A 96 7.74 -10.32 0.18
C GLY A 96 6.76 -10.27 1.35
N ILE A 97 5.92 -9.24 1.44
CA ILE A 97 4.94 -9.08 2.52
C ILE A 97 3.58 -9.56 2.02
N MET A 98 3.08 -10.64 2.62
CA MET A 98 1.80 -11.24 2.26
C MET A 98 0.73 -10.76 3.24
N LEU A 99 -0.06 -9.76 2.84
CA LEU A 99 -1.11 -9.15 3.67
C LEU A 99 -2.33 -10.07 3.81
N THR A 100 -2.23 -11.06 4.70
CA THR A 100 -3.28 -12.03 5.00
C THR A 100 -3.41 -12.20 6.51
N LEU A 101 -4.61 -12.57 6.98
CA LEU A 101 -4.86 -12.83 8.40
C LEU A 101 -3.98 -13.96 8.95
N ALA A 102 -3.72 -14.99 8.14
CA ALA A 102 -2.88 -16.12 8.56
C ALA A 102 -1.43 -15.69 8.84
N GLU A 103 -0.87 -14.83 7.98
CA GLU A 103 0.49 -14.29 8.16
C GLU A 103 0.56 -13.30 9.32
N GLU A 104 -0.48 -12.49 9.52
CA GLU A 104 -0.59 -11.62 10.68
C GLU A 104 -0.60 -12.41 11.99
N GLU A 105 -1.45 -13.43 12.10
CA GLU A 105 -1.49 -14.32 13.26
C GLU A 105 -0.15 -15.03 13.49
N SER A 106 0.51 -15.47 12.42
CA SER A 106 1.82 -16.09 12.48
C SER A 106 2.87 -15.14 13.07
N CYS A 107 2.94 -13.90 12.58
CA CYS A 107 3.84 -12.88 13.09
C CYS A 107 3.56 -12.56 14.58
N HIS A 108 2.29 -12.54 14.99
CA HIS A 108 1.92 -12.30 16.40
C HIS A 108 2.27 -13.48 17.31
N ARG A 109 2.16 -14.72 16.83
CA ARG A 109 2.61 -15.90 17.58
C ARG A 109 4.13 -15.86 17.79
N ALA A 110 4.90 -15.69 16.72
CA ALA A 110 6.36 -15.64 16.80
C ALA A 110 6.85 -14.52 17.75
N ARG A 111 6.21 -13.34 17.70
CA ARG A 111 6.52 -12.25 18.65
C ARG A 111 6.22 -12.65 20.10
N ARG A 112 5.07 -13.28 20.37
CA ARG A 112 4.70 -13.70 21.73
C ARG A 112 5.63 -14.77 22.28
N GLU A 113 6.07 -15.70 21.43
CA GLU A 113 7.06 -16.73 21.79
C GLU A 113 8.38 -16.07 22.18
N LEU A 114 8.90 -15.15 21.34
CA LEU A 114 10.09 -14.38 21.67
C LEU A 114 9.93 -13.58 22.98
N GLU A 115 8.81 -12.88 23.17
CA GLU A 115 8.56 -12.10 24.39
C GLU A 115 8.53 -13.01 25.64
N ALA A 116 8.03 -14.25 25.51
CA ALA A 116 8.03 -15.23 26.60
C ALA A 116 9.44 -15.75 26.91
N GLU A 117 10.27 -16.00 25.89
CA GLU A 117 11.69 -16.38 26.06
C GLU A 117 12.47 -15.27 26.78
N LEU A 118 12.35 -14.03 26.31
CA LEU A 118 13.02 -12.88 26.92
C LEU A 118 12.57 -12.62 28.36
N ALA A 119 11.30 -12.91 28.68
CA ALA A 119 10.78 -12.80 30.04
C ALA A 119 11.22 -13.94 30.96
N ALA A 120 11.58 -15.12 30.41
CA ALA A 120 12.09 -16.25 31.19
C ALA A 120 13.59 -16.10 31.50
N ASP A 121 14.32 -15.34 30.70
CA ASP A 121 15.75 -15.07 30.87
C ASP A 121 16.07 -14.01 31.95
N TYR A 122 15.05 -13.41 32.59
CA TYR A 122 15.19 -12.34 33.59
C TYR A 122 14.43 -12.66 34.89
#